data_AF-A0A6B3FQR0-F1
#
_entry.id   AF-A0A6B3FQR0-F1
#
_cell.length_a   1.000
_cell.length_b   1.000
_cell.length_c   1.000
_cell.angle_alpha   90.00
_cell.angle_beta   90.00
_cell.angle_gamma   90.00
#
_symmetry.space_group_name_H-M   'P 1'
#
loop_
_entity.id
_entity.type
_entity.pdbx_description
1 polymer ?
#
loop_
_entity_poly.entity_id
_entity_poly.type
_entity_poly.pdbx_seq_one_letter_code
_entity_poly.pdbx_strand_id
1 'polypeptide(L)'
;YLVASNNGTSPKKVQLATESADMNFRTLYGGSGTVRSGKDKKVTVTVPALSSLVLKADKAVGAPAAKPALSLKAPAAGATGTVEITADVDGGQLNRVVFAAQVGNGKWQTLGTADHAPYKVTQHLDTTVKAGTPLR
;
A
#
# COMPACT_ATOMS: atom_id res chain seq x y z
N TYR A 1 -3.72 -5.63 -13.32
CA TYR A 1 -4.61 -6.80 -13.23
C TYR A 1 -5.46 -6.65 -11.98
N LEU A 2 -6.66 -7.22 -11.96
CA LEU A 2 -7.48 -7.37 -10.76
C LEU A 2 -7.70 -8.86 -10.52
N VAL A 3 -7.56 -9.28 -9.27
CA VAL A 3 -7.79 -10.67 -8.85
C VAL A 3 -8.67 -10.62 -7.62
N ALA A 4 -9.74 -11.42 -7.62
CA ALA A 4 -10.61 -11.58 -6.47
C ALA A 4 -10.94 -13.06 -6.27
N SER A 5 -10.81 -13.54 -5.04
CA SER A 5 -11.11 -14.91 -4.67
C SER A 5 -12.17 -14.91 -3.58
N ASN A 6 -13.15 -15.81 -3.71
CA ASN A 6 -14.22 -15.99 -2.73
C ASN A 6 -14.15 -17.43 -2.21
N ASN A 7 -13.68 -17.57 -0.97
CA ASN A 7 -13.67 -18.84 -0.24
C ASN A 7 -14.98 -19.10 0.53
N GLY A 8 -15.99 -18.25 0.37
CA GLY A 8 -17.33 -18.45 0.93
C GLY A 8 -18.20 -19.33 0.05
N THR A 9 -19.23 -19.91 0.63
CA THR A 9 -20.19 -20.80 -0.04
C THR A 9 -21.35 -20.06 -0.73
N SER A 10 -21.34 -18.73 -0.74
CA SER A 10 -22.30 -17.88 -1.44
C SER A 10 -21.59 -16.84 -2.31
N PRO A 11 -22.21 -16.38 -3.42
CA PRO A 11 -21.65 -15.30 -4.24
C PRO A 11 -21.45 -14.02 -3.42
N LYS A 12 -20.33 -13.33 -3.65
CA LYS A 12 -20.02 -12.06 -2.99
C LYS A 12 -19.80 -10.94 -3.99
N LYS A 13 -20.41 -9.79 -3.72
CA LYS A 13 -20.15 -8.55 -4.45
C LYS A 13 -19.05 -7.76 -3.72
N VAL A 14 -18.01 -7.37 -4.45
CA VAL A 14 -16.87 -6.61 -3.91
C VAL A 14 -16.55 -5.43 -4.81
N GLN A 15 -16.19 -4.31 -4.19
CA GLN A 15 -15.68 -3.13 -4.87
C GLN A 15 -14.15 -3.13 -4.77
N LEU A 16 -13.47 -3.03 -5.91
CA LEU A 16 -12.02 -3.08 -6.05
C LEU A 16 -11.51 -1.72 -6.53
N ALA A 17 -10.48 -1.19 -5.89
CA ALA A 17 -9.72 -0.05 -6.41
C ALA A 17 -8.85 -0.51 -7.59
N THR A 18 -8.74 0.32 -8.63
CA THR A 18 -8.10 -0.07 -9.89
C THR A 18 -7.01 0.89 -10.37
N GLU A 19 -6.85 2.03 -9.69
CA GLU A 19 -5.92 3.09 -10.08
C GLU A 19 -6.13 3.70 -11.49
N SER A 20 -7.17 3.28 -12.19
CA SER A 20 -7.45 3.68 -13.57
C SER A 20 -8.91 4.10 -13.68
N ALA A 21 -9.18 5.35 -14.03
CA ALA A 21 -10.53 5.81 -14.30
C ALA A 21 -10.97 5.39 -15.71
N ASP A 22 -12.26 5.08 -15.87
CA ASP A 22 -12.88 4.79 -17.17
C ASP A 22 -12.18 3.67 -17.98
N MET A 23 -11.49 2.76 -17.31
CA MET A 23 -10.68 1.68 -17.87
C MET A 23 -11.49 0.40 -18.01
N ASN A 24 -11.38 -0.26 -19.16
CA ASN A 24 -11.94 -1.59 -19.38
C ASN A 24 -11.02 -2.67 -18.79
N PHE A 25 -11.64 -3.65 -18.15
CA PHE A 25 -11.03 -4.85 -17.60
C PHE A 25 -11.68 -6.08 -18.23
N ARG A 26 -10.96 -6.76 -19.12
CA ARG A 26 -11.40 -8.02 -19.74
C ARG A 26 -11.22 -9.18 -18.78
N THR A 27 -12.20 -10.08 -18.72
CA THR A 27 -12.08 -11.32 -17.95
C THR A 27 -11.07 -12.26 -18.59
N LEU A 28 -10.14 -12.76 -17.80
CA LEU A 28 -9.19 -13.81 -18.18
C LEU A 28 -9.55 -15.17 -17.60
N TYR A 29 -10.17 -15.19 -16.41
CA TYR A 29 -10.54 -16.41 -15.71
C TYR A 29 -11.74 -16.17 -14.80
N GLY A 30 -12.55 -17.22 -14.57
CA GLY A 30 -13.63 -17.19 -13.59
C GLY A 30 -14.93 -16.53 -14.05
N GLY A 31 -15.09 -16.33 -15.36
CA GLY A 31 -16.27 -15.71 -15.96
C GLY A 31 -16.03 -15.31 -17.41
N SER A 32 -16.82 -14.35 -17.90
CA SER A 32 -16.73 -13.79 -19.25
C SER A 32 -16.99 -12.29 -19.24
N GLY A 33 -16.80 -11.63 -20.38
CA GLY A 33 -17.14 -10.23 -20.58
C GLY A 33 -16.06 -9.23 -20.15
N THR A 34 -16.49 -7.99 -20.00
CA THR A 34 -15.66 -6.84 -19.64
C THR A 34 -16.40 -6.00 -18.61
N VAL A 35 -15.68 -5.54 -17.59
CA VAL A 35 -16.17 -4.54 -16.63
C VAL A 35 -15.38 -3.26 -16.80
N ARG A 36 -16.00 -2.12 -16.54
CA ARG A 36 -15.36 -0.81 -16.67
C ARG A 36 -15.24 -0.15 -15.30
N SER A 37 -14.07 0.41 -14.99
CA SER A 37 -13.91 1.21 -13.78
C SER A 37 -14.65 2.53 -13.92
N GLY A 38 -15.23 2.99 -12.81
CA GLY A 38 -15.83 4.32 -12.72
C GLY A 38 -14.77 5.42 -12.71
N LYS A 39 -15.24 6.68 -12.71
CA LYS A 39 -14.41 7.88 -12.51
C LYS A 39 -13.73 7.91 -11.14
N ASP A 40 -14.32 7.23 -10.16
CA ASP A 40 -13.76 6.98 -8.83
C ASP A 40 -12.63 5.94 -8.83
N LYS A 41 -12.24 5.42 -10.01
CA LYS A 41 -11.24 4.38 -10.22
C LYS A 41 -11.62 3.06 -9.57
N LYS A 42 -12.91 2.77 -9.38
CA LYS A 42 -13.37 1.52 -8.78
C LYS A 42 -14.16 0.65 -9.75
N VAL A 43 -14.10 -0.65 -9.52
CA VAL A 43 -14.89 -1.67 -10.22
C VAL A 43 -15.65 -2.48 -9.18
N THR A 44 -16.94 -2.71 -9.41
CA THR A 44 -17.73 -3.66 -8.61
C THR A 44 -17.90 -4.95 -9.38
N VAL A 45 -17.49 -6.07 -8.78
CA VAL A 45 -17.60 -7.42 -9.36
C VAL A 45 -18.35 -8.35 -8.41
N THR A 46 -19.03 -9.34 -8.98
CA THR A 46 -19.57 -10.47 -8.23
C THR A 46 -18.64 -11.67 -8.43
N VAL A 47 -18.13 -12.24 -7.34
CA VAL A 47 -17.32 -13.45 -7.36
C VAL A 47 -18.19 -14.62 -6.88
N PRO A 48 -18.44 -15.64 -7.70
CA PRO A 48 -19.23 -16.81 -7.31
C PRO A 48 -18.69 -17.52 -6.06
N ALA A 49 -19.51 -18.35 -5.42
CA ALA A 49 -19.09 -19.17 -4.30
C ALA A 49 -17.88 -20.05 -4.66
N LEU A 50 -16.93 -20.19 -3.73
CA LEU A 50 -15.76 -21.07 -3.86
C LEU A 50 -15.00 -20.89 -5.18
N SER A 51 -14.83 -19.66 -5.65
CA SER A 51 -14.28 -19.36 -6.98
C SER A 51 -13.28 -18.19 -6.97
N SER A 52 -12.61 -17.97 -8.09
CA SER A 52 -11.74 -16.82 -8.32
C SER A 52 -12.05 -16.17 -9.66
N LEU A 53 -11.88 -14.84 -9.74
CA LEU A 53 -12.04 -14.01 -10.93
C LEU A 53 -10.71 -13.29 -11.20
N VAL A 54 -10.24 -13.36 -12.45
CA VAL A 54 -9.04 -12.62 -12.90
C VAL A 54 -9.43 -11.71 -14.05
N LEU A 55 -9.12 -10.43 -13.92
CA LEU A 55 -9.37 -9.41 -14.93
C LEU A 55 -8.08 -8.70 -15.34
N LYS A 56 -7.94 -8.40 -16.63
CA LYS A 56 -6.81 -7.66 -17.19
C LYS A 56 -7.27 -6.31 -17.70
N ALA A 57 -6.59 -5.25 -17.26
CA ALA A 57 -6.78 -3.90 -17.79
C ALA A 57 -6.37 -3.85 -19.27
N ASP A 58 -7.11 -3.09 -20.06
CA ASP A 58 -6.82 -2.92 -21.49
C ASP A 58 -5.52 -2.17 -21.77
N LYS A 59 -5.08 -1.33 -20.82
CA LYS A 59 -3.86 -0.54 -20.91
C LYS A 59 -3.12 -0.55 -19.58
N ALA A 60 -1.85 -0.15 -19.61
CA ALA A 60 -1.07 0.09 -18.40
C ALA A 60 -1.71 1.22 -17.57
N VAL A 61 -1.44 1.21 -16.26
CA VAL A 61 -1.83 2.31 -15.37
C VAL A 61 -1.14 3.58 -15.84
N GLY A 62 -1.85 4.71 -15.81
CA GLY A 62 -1.31 6.01 -16.18
C GLY A 62 -0.15 6.43 -15.27
N ALA A 63 0.66 7.39 -15.72
CA ALA A 63 1.64 8.02 -14.87
C ALA A 63 0.96 8.88 -13.78
N PRO A 64 1.55 9.01 -12.59
CA PRO A 64 1.02 9.88 -11.54
C PRO A 64 0.98 11.33 -12.01
N ALA A 65 -0.07 12.05 -11.63
CA ALA A 65 -0.26 13.45 -12.02
C ALA A 65 0.71 14.42 -11.32
N ALA A 66 1.21 14.04 -10.15
CA ALA A 66 2.18 14.79 -9.38
C ALA A 66 3.29 13.86 -8.87
N LYS A 67 4.50 14.40 -8.69
CA LYS A 67 5.59 13.66 -8.05
C LYS A 67 5.24 13.37 -6.58
N PRO A 68 5.71 12.26 -6.00
CA PRO A 68 5.54 12.01 -4.57
C PRO A 68 6.27 13.08 -3.74
N ALA A 69 5.63 13.55 -2.69
CA ALA A 69 6.22 14.36 -1.62
C ALA A 69 6.03 13.61 -0.30
N LEU A 70 7.03 13.63 0.58
CA LEU A 70 7.02 12.85 1.82
C LEU A 70 7.27 13.75 3.02
N SER A 71 6.46 13.57 4.06
CA SER A 71 6.67 14.09 5.41
C SER A 71 6.92 12.92 6.36
N LEU A 72 8.03 12.94 7.09
CA LEU A 72 8.39 11.90 8.04
C LEU A 72 7.99 12.31 9.45
N LYS A 73 7.28 11.43 10.15
CA LYS A 73 7.02 11.52 11.59
C LYS A 73 7.94 10.56 12.32
N ALA A 74 9.08 11.10 12.76
CA ALA A 74 10.04 10.38 13.57
C ALA A 74 9.60 10.28 15.06
N PRO A 75 10.09 9.29 15.81
CA PRO A 75 9.95 9.22 17.26
C PRO A 75 10.57 10.45 17.94
N ALA A 76 10.10 10.76 19.16
CA ALA A 76 10.72 11.79 19.97
C ALA A 76 12.20 11.45 20.28
N ALA A 77 13.05 12.47 20.38
CA ALA A 77 14.44 12.27 20.77
C ALA A 77 14.53 11.59 22.15
N GLY A 78 15.37 10.55 22.24
CA GLY A 78 15.50 9.76 23.48
C GLY A 78 14.35 8.80 23.79
N ALA A 79 13.44 8.55 22.83
CA ALA A 79 12.46 7.47 22.97
C ALA A 79 13.15 6.10 23.13
N THR A 80 12.55 5.23 23.94
CA THR A 80 13.00 3.85 24.19
C THR A 80 11.83 2.89 24.05
N GLY A 81 12.13 1.58 23.95
CA GLY A 81 11.12 0.56 23.68
C GLY A 81 10.64 0.58 22.23
N THR A 82 9.43 0.08 21.98
CA THR A 82 8.87 0.03 20.62
C THR A 82 8.35 1.39 20.20
N VAL A 83 8.96 1.97 19.17
CA VAL A 83 8.54 3.23 18.56
C VAL A 83 7.95 2.99 17.17
N GLU A 84 7.00 3.84 16.77
CA GLU A 84 6.43 3.85 15.42
C GLU A 84 7.03 5.00 14.63
N ILE A 85 7.40 4.73 13.37
CA ILE A 85 7.84 5.71 12.40
C ILE A 85 6.82 5.71 11.28
N THR A 86 6.25 6.88 10.98
CA THR A 86 5.21 7.03 9.96
C THR A 86 5.67 8.00 8.88
N ALA A 87 5.25 7.77 7.65
CA ALA A 87 5.42 8.71 6.56
C ALA A 87 4.05 9.07 5.97
N ASP A 88 3.78 10.36 5.86
CA ASP A 88 2.69 10.88 5.06
C ASP A 88 3.22 11.14 3.65
N VAL A 89 2.52 10.62 2.64
CA VAL A 89 2.92 10.73 1.24
C VAL A 89 1.80 11.37 0.44
N ASP A 90 2.10 12.53 -0.13
CA ASP A 90 1.24 13.23 -1.07
C ASP A 90 1.71 13.01 -2.51
N GLY A 91 0.78 13.11 -3.46
CA GLY A 91 1.09 12.88 -4.87
C GLY A 91 1.54 11.44 -5.14
N GLY A 92 2.19 11.23 -6.28
CA GLY A 92 2.47 9.88 -6.74
C GLY A 92 1.19 9.09 -7.00
N GLN A 93 1.29 7.76 -6.93
CA GLN A 93 0.15 6.86 -7.12
C GLN A 93 0.37 5.56 -6.35
N LEU A 94 0.97 4.55 -6.97
CA LEU A 94 1.33 3.28 -6.33
C LEU A 94 2.64 3.43 -5.53
N ASN A 95 2.61 4.29 -4.53
CA ASN A 95 3.79 4.65 -3.75
C ASN A 95 4.24 3.49 -2.86
N ARG A 96 5.56 3.29 -2.78
CA ARG A 96 6.23 2.42 -1.80
C ARG A 96 7.20 3.27 -0.99
N VAL A 97 7.09 3.19 0.34
CA VAL A 97 8.01 3.86 1.27
C VAL A 97 8.97 2.84 1.85
N VAL A 98 10.25 3.18 1.86
CA VAL A 98 11.31 2.41 2.53
C VAL A 98 11.75 3.21 3.74
N PHE A 99 11.69 2.58 4.92
CA PHE A 99 12.10 3.19 6.16
C PHE A 99 13.49 2.70 6.53
N ALA A 100 14.37 3.64 6.87
CA ALA A 100 15.67 3.37 7.44
C ALA A 100 15.88 4.28 8.64
N ALA A 101 16.64 3.81 9.61
CA ALA A 101 16.97 4.58 10.80
C ALA A 101 18.44 4.47 11.19
N GLN A 102 18.93 5.46 11.92
CA GLN A 102 20.24 5.53 12.54
C GLN A 102 20.10 5.96 14.00
N VAL A 103 20.73 5.21 14.91
CA VAL A 103 20.82 5.54 16.34
C VAL A 103 22.19 6.16 16.62
N GLY A 104 22.21 7.41 17.07
CA GLY A 104 23.45 8.16 17.29
C GLY A 104 24.28 8.25 16.01
N ASN A 105 25.55 7.82 16.09
CA ASN A 105 26.48 7.76 14.96
C ASN A 105 26.66 6.32 14.42
N GLY A 106 25.72 5.42 14.71
CA GLY A 106 25.75 4.05 14.23
C GLY A 106 25.59 3.93 12.70
N LYS A 107 25.47 2.71 12.18
CA LYS A 107 25.16 2.52 10.75
C LYS A 107 23.67 2.75 10.51
N TRP A 108 23.33 3.26 9.33
CA TRP A 108 21.95 3.24 8.83
C TRP A 108 21.49 1.79 8.67
N GLN A 109 20.27 1.51 9.09
CA GLN A 109 19.63 0.21 8.96
C GLN A 109 18.25 0.37 8.33
N THR A 110 17.97 -0.41 7.29
CA THR A 110 16.62 -0.53 6.74
C THR A 110 15.75 -1.27 7.73
N LEU A 111 14.65 -0.64 8.13
CA LEU A 111 13.68 -1.19 9.07
C LEU A 111 12.59 -1.99 8.36
N GLY A 112 12.22 -1.57 7.15
CA GLY A 112 11.20 -2.24 6.36
C GLY A 112 10.65 -1.37 5.23
N THR A 113 9.63 -1.92 4.56
CA THR A 113 8.95 -1.26 3.45
C THR A 113 7.45 -1.32 3.65
N ALA A 114 6.75 -0.23 3.36
CA ALA A 114 5.29 -0.18 3.29
C ALA A 114 4.87 0.16 1.86
N ASP A 115 3.96 -0.62 1.29
CA ASP A 115 3.48 -0.49 -0.10
C ASP A 115 2.05 0.08 -0.20
N HIS A 116 1.42 0.36 0.93
CA HIS A 116 0.14 1.04 1.02
C HIS A 116 0.05 1.90 2.29
N ALA A 117 -0.78 2.94 2.22
CA ALA A 117 -1.07 3.79 3.37
C ALA A 117 -1.96 3.05 4.39
N PRO A 118 -1.83 3.35 5.70
CA PRO A 118 -0.83 4.25 6.29
C PRO A 118 0.60 3.66 6.21
N TYR A 119 1.56 4.45 5.75
CA TYR A 119 2.95 4.01 5.60
C TYR A 119 3.66 4.08 6.94
N LYS A 120 3.97 2.92 7.53
CA LYS A 120 4.60 2.88 8.85
C LYS A 120 5.41 1.62 9.08
N VAL A 121 6.38 1.73 9.99
CA VAL A 121 7.14 0.62 10.56
C VAL A 121 7.29 0.84 12.06
N THR A 122 7.59 -0.23 12.78
CA THR A 122 8.01 -0.15 14.18
C THR A 122 9.48 -0.53 14.32
N GLN A 123 10.15 0.10 15.28
CA GLN A 123 11.51 -0.24 15.67
C GLN A 123 11.54 -0.43 17.18
N HIS A 124 12.21 -1.47 17.66
CA HIS A 124 12.51 -1.59 19.08
C HIS A 124 13.85 -0.90 19.39
N LEU A 125 13.81 0.08 20.27
CA LEU A 125 14.98 0.80 20.78
C LEU A 125 15.34 0.24 22.15
N ASP A 126 16.57 -0.25 22.26
CA ASP A 126 17.09 -0.85 23.49
C ASP A 126 17.12 0.16 24.66
N THR A 127 16.97 -0.33 25.89
CA THR A 127 17.00 0.52 27.11
C THR A 127 18.37 1.16 27.34
N THR A 128 19.42 0.66 26.69
CA THR A 128 20.76 1.26 26.68
C THR A 128 20.88 2.50 25.78
N VAL A 129 19.88 2.79 24.93
CA VAL A 129 19.83 4.05 24.18
C VAL A 129 19.68 5.21 25.16
N LYS A 130 20.74 6.00 25.30
CA LYS A 130 20.75 7.13 26.26
C LYS A 130 19.72 8.19 25.87
N ALA A 131 19.07 8.78 26.87
CA ALA A 131 18.24 9.96 26.66
C ALA A 131 19.03 11.05 25.92
N GLY A 132 18.39 11.70 24.94
CA GLY A 132 19.03 12.69 24.07
C GLY A 132 19.85 12.11 22.91
N THR A 133 19.95 10.79 22.76
CA THR A 133 20.56 10.18 21.56
C THR A 133 19.76 10.58 20.32
N PRO A 134 20.39 11.16 19.29
CA PRO A 134 19.71 11.46 18.04
C PRO A 134 19.19 10.18 17.38
N LEU A 135 17.92 10.20 16.98
CA LEU A 135 17.29 9.20 16.13
C LEU A 135 16.99 9.87 14.79
N ARG A 136 17.45 9.26 13.71
CA ARG A 136 17.31 9.78 12.34
C ARG A 136 16.78 8.69 11.43
#